data_AF-A0A174SJR5-F1
#
_entry.id   AF-A0A174SJR5-F1
#
_cell.length_a   1.000
_cell.length_b   1.000
_cell.length_c   1.000
_cell.angle_alpha   90.00
_cell.angle_beta   90.00
_cell.angle_gamma   90.00
#
_symmetry.space_group_name_H-M   'P 1'
#
loop_
_entity.id
_entity.type
_entity.pdbx_description
1 polymer ?
#
loop_
_entity_poly.entity_id
_entity_poly.type
_entity_poly.pdbx_seq_one_letter_code
_entity_poly.pdbx_strand_id
1 'polypeptide(L)'
;MDSLPYFDSLADRYEEQACPNSELINKRIAQKIEQGIGRGVRGEKDYCAILIIGSELVRFMRSIATNKFFSPQTRKQIDIGIEIADMAKEDKTESPIKVVLSLIKQMLVRDEGWKEYYASEMDTIVEDNAESQVYDRLLKERQTEQFFCEGEYEKAISSMQRLIDGLNVDDTEKGWYLQQLARYTYPTSIAESIKIQKSSFKKNTQLLKPSTGIDYTKISYIHQDRLNNIRTYMRKFSDYSELFLSVNATLDNLSFGIEATKFEAALKDVGALLGYVSQRPDKEIRKGPDNLWCGSNDHYLLFECKSEVSGTRQEITKHEAGQMNNHCAWFEDQYGPNANVDRFMIISTKTLSYEGDFTHKVKIIRPNKLKILKDQIKGFIKELKPFSLDEISDDTLHEFLTLHHLNVEDFSEQYSEEYYHKTR
;
A
#
# COMPACT_ATOMS: atom_id res chain seq x y z
N MET A 1 -2.60 11.39 -16.98
CA MET A 1 -2.57 10.06 -16.36
C MET A 1 -2.78 10.24 -14.87
N ASP A 2 -3.84 9.65 -14.35
CA ASP A 2 -4.42 9.94 -13.04
C ASP A 2 -4.45 8.74 -12.09
N SER A 3 -4.10 7.53 -12.57
CA SER A 3 -3.96 6.34 -11.74
C SER A 3 -2.80 5.46 -12.20
N LEU A 4 -2.35 4.58 -11.30
CA LEU A 4 -1.44 3.49 -11.67
C LEU A 4 -2.17 2.54 -12.63
N PRO A 5 -1.52 2.02 -13.70
CA PRO A 5 -2.15 1.04 -14.57
C PRO A 5 -2.42 -0.26 -13.80
N TYR A 6 -3.52 -0.94 -14.14
CA TYR A 6 -3.87 -2.24 -13.58
C TYR A 6 -3.71 -3.36 -14.62
N PHE A 7 -3.61 -4.60 -14.16
CA PHE A 7 -3.65 -5.77 -15.04
C PHE A 7 -5.09 -6.18 -15.39
N ASP A 8 -5.33 -6.69 -16.59
CA ASP A 8 -6.70 -7.07 -17.02
C ASP A 8 -7.07 -8.49 -16.57
N SER A 9 -6.08 -9.39 -16.54
CA SER A 9 -6.19 -10.77 -16.08
C SER A 9 -6.39 -10.83 -14.56
N LEU A 10 -7.35 -11.65 -14.11
CA LEU A 10 -7.54 -11.92 -12.68
C LEU A 10 -6.31 -12.60 -12.05
N ALA A 11 -5.61 -13.44 -12.81
CA ALA A 11 -4.39 -14.09 -12.33
C ALA A 11 -3.27 -13.07 -12.11
N ASP A 12 -3.13 -12.11 -13.02
CA ASP A 12 -2.11 -11.06 -12.94
C ASP A 12 -2.42 -10.08 -11.80
N ARG A 13 -3.70 -9.71 -11.61
CA ARG A 13 -4.13 -8.91 -10.45
C ARG A 13 -3.86 -9.62 -9.13
N TYR A 14 -4.07 -10.93 -9.09
CA TYR A 14 -3.79 -11.74 -7.91
C TYR A 14 -2.27 -11.84 -7.64
N GLU A 15 -1.44 -12.00 -8.67
CA GLU A 15 0.01 -11.98 -8.56
C GLU A 15 0.53 -10.61 -8.08
N GLU A 16 0.04 -9.52 -8.65
CA GLU A 16 0.34 -8.13 -8.24
C GLU A 16 -0.04 -7.90 -6.77
N GLN A 17 -1.24 -8.33 -6.38
CA GLN A 17 -1.70 -8.22 -5.00
C GLN A 17 -0.81 -9.04 -4.06
N ALA A 18 -0.50 -10.28 -4.42
CA ALA A 18 0.29 -11.18 -3.57
C ALA A 18 1.76 -10.75 -3.45
N CYS A 19 2.35 -10.21 -4.53
CA CYS A 19 3.78 -9.89 -4.61
C CYS A 19 4.01 -8.43 -5.05
N PRO A 20 3.58 -7.44 -4.24
CA PRO A 20 3.59 -6.03 -4.66
C PRO A 20 4.99 -5.46 -4.87
N ASN A 21 6.02 -6.06 -4.25
CA ASN A 21 7.41 -5.63 -4.39
C ASN A 21 8.18 -6.43 -5.45
N SER A 22 7.52 -7.38 -6.13
CA SER A 22 8.15 -8.23 -7.13
C SER A 22 8.81 -7.39 -8.22
N GLU A 23 10.06 -7.71 -8.53
CA GLU A 23 10.79 -7.07 -9.63
C GLU A 23 10.06 -7.27 -10.97
N LEU A 24 9.46 -8.44 -11.17
CA LEU A 24 8.69 -8.78 -12.37
C LEU A 24 7.44 -7.91 -12.50
N ILE A 25 6.66 -7.79 -11.42
CA ILE A 25 5.45 -6.97 -11.41
C ILE A 25 5.79 -5.50 -11.64
N ASN A 26 6.78 -4.98 -10.92
CA ASN A 26 7.19 -3.59 -11.09
C ASN A 26 7.72 -3.31 -12.51
N LYS A 27 8.48 -4.23 -13.12
CA LYS A 27 8.87 -4.12 -14.54
C LYS A 27 7.68 -4.07 -15.49
N ARG A 28 6.67 -4.94 -15.28
CA ARG A 28 5.44 -4.93 -16.11
C ARG A 28 4.65 -3.63 -15.94
N ILE A 29 4.54 -3.10 -14.72
CA ILE A 29 3.90 -1.82 -14.44
C ILE A 29 4.65 -0.67 -15.13
N ALA A 30 5.98 -0.61 -14.99
CA ALA A 30 6.82 0.38 -15.66
C ALA A 30 6.62 0.34 -17.18
N GLN A 31 6.66 -0.85 -17.79
CA GLN A 31 6.38 -1.01 -19.22
C GLN A 31 5.00 -0.49 -19.64
N LYS A 32 3.94 -0.75 -18.85
CA LYS A 32 2.60 -0.21 -19.13
C LYS A 32 2.56 1.32 -19.04
N ILE A 33 3.27 1.91 -18.07
CA ILE A 33 3.38 3.36 -17.94
C ILE A 33 4.11 3.94 -19.16
N GLU A 34 5.27 3.38 -19.54
CA GLU A 34 6.04 3.82 -20.71
C GLU A 34 5.25 3.69 -22.01
N GLN A 35 4.53 2.60 -22.20
CA GLN A 35 3.64 2.44 -23.35
C GLN A 35 2.52 3.48 -23.34
N GLY A 36 1.99 3.82 -22.16
CA GLY A 36 1.00 4.90 -21.99
C GLY A 36 1.56 6.26 -22.39
N ILE A 37 2.79 6.58 -21.96
CA ILE A 37 3.52 7.80 -22.29
C ILE A 37 3.82 7.84 -23.80
N GLY A 38 4.37 6.76 -24.35
CA GLY A 38 4.77 6.65 -25.75
C GLY A 38 3.62 6.74 -26.75
N ARG A 39 2.36 6.48 -26.33
CA ARG A 39 1.18 6.67 -27.20
C ARG A 39 0.96 8.13 -27.63
N GLY A 40 1.53 9.09 -26.91
CA GLY A 40 1.41 10.51 -27.20
C GLY A 40 2.26 11.00 -28.38
N VAL A 41 3.22 10.21 -28.84
CA VAL A 41 4.18 10.58 -29.90
C VAL A 41 4.23 9.45 -30.93
N ARG A 42 3.90 9.71 -32.21
CA ARG A 42 3.83 8.67 -33.26
C ARG A 42 4.81 8.89 -34.42
N GLY A 43 5.27 10.11 -34.62
CA GLY A 43 6.30 10.46 -35.61
C GLY A 43 7.40 11.33 -35.02
N GLU A 44 8.51 11.46 -35.75
CA GLU A 44 9.70 12.21 -35.34
C GLU A 44 9.44 13.69 -35.03
N LYS A 45 8.35 14.25 -35.57
CA LYS A 45 7.95 15.65 -35.38
C LYS A 45 6.86 15.83 -34.33
N ASP A 46 6.29 14.75 -33.81
CA ASP A 46 5.23 14.81 -32.81
C ASP A 46 5.82 15.16 -31.45
N TYR A 47 5.07 15.93 -30.68
CA TYR A 47 5.39 16.29 -29.30
C TYR A 47 4.09 16.42 -28.54
N CYS A 48 4.11 16.05 -27.26
CA CYS A 48 2.94 16.13 -26.41
C CYS A 48 3.35 16.47 -24.97
N ALA A 49 2.49 17.16 -24.25
CA ALA A 49 2.63 17.33 -22.81
C ALA A 49 1.85 16.22 -22.11
N ILE A 50 2.51 15.51 -21.19
CA ILE A 50 1.89 14.43 -20.41
C ILE A 50 1.80 14.90 -18.95
N LEU A 51 0.56 15.00 -18.47
CA LEU A 51 0.30 15.37 -17.08
C LEU A 51 0.15 14.12 -16.23
N ILE A 52 1.02 13.95 -15.24
CA ILE A 52 0.97 12.89 -14.25
C ILE A 52 0.43 13.48 -12.95
N ILE A 53 -0.78 13.05 -12.54
CA ILE A 53 -1.47 13.63 -11.37
C ILE A 53 -1.85 12.62 -10.29
N GLY A 54 -1.88 11.32 -10.62
CA GLY A 54 -2.23 10.27 -9.66
C GLY A 54 -1.13 10.03 -8.65
N SER A 55 -1.43 10.09 -7.35
CA SER A 55 -0.41 9.97 -6.29
C SER A 55 0.32 8.62 -6.29
N GLU A 56 -0.39 7.50 -6.51
CA GLU A 56 0.26 6.18 -6.65
C GLU A 56 1.21 6.13 -7.86
N LEU A 57 0.81 6.74 -8.99
CA LEU A 57 1.62 6.81 -10.20
C LEU A 57 2.84 7.72 -10.01
N VAL A 58 2.66 8.89 -9.42
CA VAL A 58 3.75 9.81 -9.05
C VAL A 58 4.74 9.12 -8.12
N ARG A 59 4.25 8.42 -7.08
CA ARG A 59 5.11 7.65 -6.17
C ARG A 59 5.91 6.58 -6.89
N PHE A 60 5.27 5.82 -7.79
CA PHE A 60 5.92 4.78 -8.58
C PHE A 60 6.98 5.35 -9.56
N MET A 61 6.71 6.49 -10.18
CA MET A 61 7.66 7.11 -11.12
C MET A 61 8.86 7.74 -10.40
N ARG A 62 8.67 8.25 -9.18
CA ARG A 62 9.68 9.01 -8.43
C ARG A 62 10.48 8.19 -7.42
N SER A 63 9.95 7.10 -6.88
CA SER A 63 10.65 6.33 -5.86
C SER A 63 11.87 5.63 -6.44
N ILE A 64 12.99 5.69 -5.73
CA ILE A 64 14.27 5.07 -6.13
C ILE A 64 14.09 3.56 -6.35
N ALA A 65 13.23 2.92 -5.54
CA ALA A 65 12.97 1.49 -5.61
C ALA A 65 12.31 1.05 -6.93
N THR A 66 11.58 1.94 -7.61
CA THR A 66 10.75 1.63 -8.79
C THR A 66 11.20 2.37 -10.05
N ASN A 67 11.79 3.57 -9.91
CA ASN A 67 12.32 4.37 -11.02
C ASN A 67 13.34 3.59 -11.87
N LYS A 68 14.15 2.72 -11.24
CA LYS A 68 15.13 1.85 -11.91
C LYS A 68 14.55 0.91 -12.97
N PHE A 69 13.23 0.67 -12.98
CA PHE A 69 12.57 -0.22 -13.94
C PHE A 69 12.18 0.46 -15.24
N PHE A 70 12.22 1.80 -15.29
CA PHE A 70 12.03 2.55 -16.51
C PHE A 70 13.28 2.53 -17.39
N SER A 71 13.10 2.71 -18.70
CA SER A 71 14.20 2.92 -19.64
C SER A 71 15.02 4.17 -19.27
N PRO A 72 16.33 4.22 -19.63
CA PRO A 72 17.16 5.40 -19.41
C PRO A 72 16.51 6.69 -19.94
N GLN A 73 15.84 6.61 -21.09
CA GLN A 73 15.14 7.72 -21.73
C GLN A 73 13.97 8.22 -20.87
N THR A 74 13.10 7.32 -20.43
CA THR A 74 11.96 7.71 -19.58
C THR A 74 12.43 8.25 -18.24
N ARG A 75 13.48 7.68 -17.62
CA ARG A 75 14.03 8.19 -16.36
C ARG A 75 14.52 9.64 -16.53
N LYS A 76 15.29 9.91 -17.59
CA LYS A 76 15.77 11.27 -17.86
C LYS A 76 14.63 12.26 -18.11
N GLN A 77 13.57 11.84 -18.79
CA GLN A 77 12.36 12.66 -18.97
C GLN A 77 11.63 12.94 -17.64
N ILE A 78 11.61 11.98 -16.72
CA ILE A 78 11.07 12.16 -15.37
C ILE A 78 11.91 13.19 -14.61
N ASP A 79 13.23 13.09 -14.68
CA ASP A 79 14.17 14.01 -14.01
C ASP A 79 13.98 15.44 -14.50
N ILE A 80 13.95 15.65 -15.82
CA ILE A 80 13.63 16.95 -16.44
C ILE A 80 12.29 17.49 -15.93
N GLY A 81 11.26 16.63 -15.87
CA GLY A 81 9.94 17.02 -15.36
C GLY A 81 9.95 17.45 -13.89
N ILE A 82 10.79 16.83 -13.05
CA ILE A 82 10.96 17.18 -11.64
C ILE A 82 11.69 18.52 -11.51
N GLU A 83 12.80 18.70 -12.22
CA GLU A 83 13.58 19.95 -12.21
C GLU A 83 12.70 21.15 -12.58
N ILE A 84 11.89 20.99 -13.63
CA ILE A 84 10.93 22.01 -14.07
C ILE A 84 9.88 22.32 -13.01
N ALA A 85 9.34 21.29 -12.36
CA ALA A 85 8.35 21.47 -11.31
C ALA A 85 8.94 22.14 -10.05
N ASP A 86 10.23 21.97 -9.79
CA ASP A 86 10.91 22.61 -8.67
C ASP A 86 11.28 24.07 -8.98
N MET A 87 11.77 24.36 -10.19
CA MET A 87 11.93 25.74 -10.68
C MET A 87 10.62 26.53 -10.57
N ALA A 88 9.49 25.88 -10.86
CA ALA A 88 8.15 26.48 -10.75
C ALA A 88 7.71 26.82 -9.32
N LYS A 89 8.26 26.12 -8.30
CA LYS A 89 7.94 26.39 -6.88
C LYS A 89 8.78 27.52 -6.30
N GLU A 90 9.97 27.75 -6.84
CA GLU A 90 10.87 28.83 -6.41
C GLU A 90 10.36 30.20 -6.84
N ASP A 91 9.61 30.27 -7.95
CA ASP A 91 8.92 31.47 -8.40
C ASP A 91 7.65 31.74 -7.57
N LYS A 92 7.82 32.39 -6.42
CA LYS A 92 6.74 32.70 -5.47
C LYS A 92 5.72 33.73 -5.98
N THR A 93 5.89 34.27 -7.18
CA THR A 93 5.08 35.38 -7.69
C THR A 93 3.81 34.93 -8.42
N GLU A 94 3.78 33.70 -8.94
CA GLU A 94 2.64 33.14 -9.66
C GLU A 94 2.04 31.89 -8.98
N SER A 95 0.76 31.60 -9.26
CA SER A 95 0.15 30.35 -8.81
C SER A 95 0.82 29.15 -9.52
N PRO A 96 1.10 28.02 -8.84
CA PRO A 96 1.79 26.87 -9.45
C PRO A 96 1.16 26.36 -10.77
N ILE A 97 -0.18 26.45 -10.88
CA ILE A 97 -0.89 26.05 -12.09
C ILE A 97 -0.60 26.96 -13.29
N LYS A 98 -0.35 28.24 -13.06
CA LYS A 98 0.03 29.18 -14.13
C LYS A 98 1.42 28.85 -14.67
N VAL A 99 2.34 28.47 -13.79
CA VAL A 99 3.69 28.06 -14.20
C VAL A 99 3.63 26.76 -15.02
N VAL A 100 2.87 25.76 -14.58
CA VAL A 100 2.64 24.54 -15.38
C VAL A 100 2.03 24.89 -16.75
N LEU A 101 1.04 25.78 -16.80
CA LEU A 101 0.43 26.21 -18.05
C LEU A 101 1.38 26.99 -18.95
N SER A 102 2.30 27.80 -18.39
CA SER A 102 3.28 28.55 -19.18
C SER A 102 4.32 27.61 -19.80
N LEU A 103 4.78 26.60 -19.06
CA LEU A 103 5.69 25.57 -19.54
C LEU A 103 5.07 24.75 -20.68
N ILE A 104 3.82 24.31 -20.51
CA ILE A 104 3.09 23.62 -21.57
C ILE A 104 3.00 24.50 -22.82
N LYS A 105 2.73 25.81 -22.67
CA LYS A 105 2.70 26.74 -23.80
C LYS A 105 4.06 26.89 -24.48
N GLN A 106 5.16 27.00 -23.73
CA GLN A 106 6.51 27.08 -24.29
C GLN A 106 6.83 25.82 -25.11
N MET A 107 6.53 24.64 -24.57
CA MET A 107 6.67 23.36 -25.30
C MET A 107 5.80 23.35 -26.56
N LEU A 108 4.54 23.80 -26.47
CA LEU A 108 3.60 23.79 -27.60
C LEU A 108 3.99 24.75 -28.73
N VAL A 109 4.54 25.91 -28.39
CA VAL A 109 5.03 26.94 -29.33
C VAL A 109 6.42 26.60 -29.89
N ARG A 110 7.04 25.52 -29.41
CA ARG A 110 8.38 25.07 -29.81
C ARG A 110 9.45 26.13 -29.58
N ASP A 111 9.43 26.71 -28.38
CA ASP A 111 10.48 27.62 -27.95
C ASP A 111 11.88 27.02 -28.18
N GLU A 112 12.79 27.79 -28.80
CA GLU A 112 14.12 27.29 -29.18
C GLU A 112 14.99 27.01 -27.95
N GLY A 113 14.87 27.82 -26.88
CA GLY A 113 15.58 27.57 -25.63
C GLY A 113 15.13 26.27 -24.96
N TRP A 114 13.82 26.00 -24.97
CA TRP A 114 13.29 24.71 -24.50
C TRP A 114 13.84 23.52 -25.30
N LYS A 115 13.91 23.63 -26.63
CA LYS A 115 14.44 22.57 -27.49
C LYS A 115 15.92 22.30 -27.24
N GLU A 116 16.72 23.35 -27.11
CA GLU A 116 18.15 23.25 -26.82
C GLU A 116 18.40 22.58 -25.47
N TYR A 117 17.70 23.02 -24.41
CA TYR A 117 17.79 22.41 -23.08
C TYR A 117 17.36 20.94 -23.08
N TYR A 118 16.21 20.63 -23.69
CA TYR A 118 15.73 19.25 -23.74
C TYR A 118 16.72 18.34 -24.50
N ALA A 119 17.26 18.80 -25.63
CA ALA A 119 18.25 18.04 -26.39
C ALA A 119 19.54 17.83 -25.59
N SER A 120 20.08 18.88 -24.95
CA SER A 120 21.31 18.76 -24.15
C SER A 120 21.16 17.79 -23.00
N GLU A 121 19.99 17.78 -22.34
CA GLU A 121 19.71 16.84 -21.25
C GLU A 121 19.55 15.40 -21.76
N MET A 122 18.86 15.18 -22.87
CA MET A 122 18.69 13.84 -23.43
C MET A 122 19.99 13.24 -23.99
N ASP A 123 20.91 14.07 -24.49
CA ASP A 123 22.21 13.65 -25.00
C ASP A 123 23.16 13.15 -23.88
N THR A 124 22.83 13.36 -22.60
CA THR A 124 23.62 12.83 -21.46
C THR A 124 23.31 11.38 -21.13
N ILE A 125 22.35 10.74 -21.81
CA ILE A 125 21.90 9.39 -21.48
C ILE A 125 23.01 8.39 -21.81
N VAL A 126 23.34 7.54 -20.82
CA VAL A 126 24.19 6.37 -21.00
C VAL A 126 23.30 5.14 -21.07
N GLU A 127 23.52 4.29 -22.08
CA GLU A 127 22.79 3.03 -22.20
C GLU A 127 23.21 2.05 -21.10
N ASP A 128 22.23 1.50 -20.38
CA ASP A 128 22.45 0.43 -19.42
C ASP A 128 22.54 -0.92 -20.14
N ASN A 129 23.68 -1.59 -20.07
CA ASN A 129 23.80 -3.02 -20.37
C ASN A 129 23.26 -3.83 -19.18
N ALA A 130 21.94 -3.91 -19.02
CA ALA A 130 21.34 -4.70 -17.96
C ALA A 130 21.31 -6.20 -18.35
N GLU A 131 22.10 -7.02 -17.64
CA GLU A 131 22.04 -8.48 -17.71
C GLU A 131 20.65 -9.02 -17.35
N SER A 132 20.25 -10.07 -18.07
CA SER A 132 18.88 -10.56 -18.16
C SER A 132 18.47 -11.51 -17.03
N GLN A 133 18.84 -11.24 -15.77
CA GLN A 133 18.50 -12.13 -14.63
C GLN A 133 16.99 -12.41 -14.55
N VAL A 134 16.18 -11.41 -14.88
CA VAL A 134 14.72 -11.54 -14.97
C VAL A 134 14.28 -12.46 -16.11
N TYR A 135 14.94 -12.40 -17.26
CA TYR A 135 14.65 -13.29 -18.38
C TYR A 135 15.04 -14.73 -18.06
N ASP A 136 16.19 -14.96 -17.44
CA ASP A 136 16.62 -16.30 -17.01
C ASP A 136 15.63 -16.89 -16.00
N ARG A 137 15.11 -16.07 -15.09
CA ARG A 137 14.04 -16.43 -14.16
C ARG A 137 12.75 -16.82 -14.90
N LEU A 138 12.29 -16.01 -15.86
CA LEU A 138 11.11 -16.30 -16.68
C LEU A 138 11.27 -17.57 -17.53
N LEU A 139 12.46 -17.82 -18.07
CA LEU A 139 12.77 -19.05 -18.81
C LEU A 139 12.65 -20.29 -17.91
N LYS A 140 13.19 -20.22 -16.68
CA LYS A 140 13.10 -21.31 -15.70
C LYS A 140 11.66 -21.55 -15.27
N GLU A 141 10.87 -20.49 -15.05
CA GLU A 141 9.44 -20.61 -14.74
C GLU A 141 8.68 -21.31 -15.86
N ARG A 142 8.87 -20.86 -17.10
CA ARG A 142 8.24 -21.46 -18.28
C ARG A 142 8.61 -22.92 -18.42
N GLN A 143 9.90 -23.26 -18.29
CA GLN A 143 10.37 -24.64 -18.39
C GLN A 143 9.77 -25.53 -17.30
N THR A 144 9.64 -25.00 -16.09
CA THR A 144 9.03 -25.71 -14.96
C THR A 144 7.54 -25.98 -15.21
N GLU A 145 6.80 -24.98 -15.71
CA GLU A 145 5.39 -25.16 -16.08
C GLU A 145 5.22 -26.19 -17.20
N GLN A 146 6.14 -26.19 -18.18
CA GLN A 146 6.12 -27.17 -19.25
C GLN A 146 6.27 -28.61 -18.73
N PHE A 147 7.23 -28.86 -17.83
CA PHE A 147 7.35 -30.18 -17.19
C PHE A 147 6.06 -30.59 -16.48
N PHE A 148 5.40 -29.65 -15.79
CA PHE A 148 4.13 -29.94 -15.12
C PHE A 148 3.02 -30.30 -16.12
N CYS A 149 2.89 -29.55 -17.21
CA CYS A 149 1.91 -29.82 -18.27
C CYS A 149 2.14 -31.16 -18.98
N GLU A 150 3.41 -31.60 -19.09
CA GLU A 150 3.80 -32.88 -19.69
C GLU A 150 3.62 -34.08 -18.74
N GLY A 151 3.19 -33.85 -17.49
CA GLY A 151 3.03 -34.88 -16.46
C GLY A 151 4.33 -35.29 -15.77
N GLU A 152 5.43 -34.59 -16.04
CA GLU A 152 6.77 -34.81 -15.48
C GLU A 152 6.89 -34.12 -14.10
N TYR A 153 6.02 -34.51 -13.16
CA TYR A 153 5.83 -33.81 -11.88
C TYR A 153 7.11 -33.72 -11.04
N GLU A 154 7.90 -34.78 -10.94
CA GLU A 154 9.18 -34.77 -10.18
C GLU A 154 10.20 -33.78 -10.79
N LYS A 155 10.23 -33.65 -12.12
CA LYS A 155 11.07 -32.65 -12.80
C LYS A 155 10.58 -31.23 -12.52
N ALA A 156 9.27 -31.00 -12.53
CA ALA A 156 8.69 -29.70 -12.18
C ALA A 156 8.98 -29.32 -10.72
N ILE A 157 8.79 -30.26 -9.77
CA ILE A 157 9.06 -30.06 -8.33
C ILE A 157 10.53 -29.71 -8.11
N SER A 158 11.46 -30.53 -8.63
CA SER A 158 12.90 -30.28 -8.47
C SER A 158 13.39 -29.00 -9.17
N SER A 159 12.83 -28.66 -10.33
CA SER A 159 13.14 -27.42 -11.05
C SER A 159 12.66 -26.19 -10.26
N MET A 160 11.44 -26.22 -9.72
CA MET A 160 10.88 -25.14 -8.90
C MET A 160 11.65 -24.99 -7.58
N GLN A 161 12.00 -26.09 -6.91
CA GLN A 161 12.79 -26.04 -5.68
C GLN A 161 14.15 -25.38 -5.93
N ARG A 162 14.84 -25.76 -7.01
CA ARG A 162 16.12 -25.15 -7.39
C ARG A 162 15.98 -23.66 -7.71
N LEU A 163 14.87 -23.25 -8.34
CA LEU A 163 14.56 -21.85 -8.56
C LEU A 163 14.43 -21.11 -7.22
N ILE A 164 13.63 -21.63 -6.28
CA ILE A 164 13.42 -21.05 -4.95
C ILE A 164 14.75 -20.93 -4.17
N ASP A 165 15.59 -21.95 -4.22
CA ASP A 165 16.86 -21.97 -3.49
C ASP A 165 17.88 -20.97 -4.05
N GLY A 166 17.81 -20.66 -5.34
CA GLY A 166 18.69 -19.69 -6.01
C GLY A 166 18.15 -18.26 -6.07
N LEU A 167 16.91 -18.01 -5.63
CA LEU A 167 16.30 -16.69 -5.65
C LEU A 167 16.64 -15.89 -4.40
N ASN A 168 17.13 -14.67 -4.60
CA ASN A 168 17.26 -13.66 -3.55
C ASN A 168 16.09 -12.68 -3.63
N VAL A 169 14.95 -13.08 -3.08
CA VAL A 169 13.69 -12.34 -3.11
C VAL A 169 13.10 -12.21 -1.70
N ASP A 170 12.16 -11.29 -1.53
CA ASP A 170 11.49 -11.12 -0.24
C ASP A 170 10.58 -12.32 0.12
N ASP A 171 10.09 -12.33 1.36
CA ASP A 171 9.24 -13.42 1.84
C ASP A 171 7.91 -13.51 1.09
N THR A 172 7.38 -12.39 0.57
CA THR A 172 6.11 -12.40 -0.17
C THR A 172 6.24 -13.15 -1.49
N GLU A 173 7.29 -12.86 -2.24
CA GLU A 173 7.62 -13.47 -3.52
C GLU A 173 8.12 -14.91 -3.35
N LYS A 174 8.90 -15.19 -2.29
CA LYS A 174 9.26 -16.57 -1.93
C LYS A 174 8.03 -17.40 -1.58
N GLY A 175 7.07 -16.81 -0.86
CA GLY A 175 5.77 -17.42 -0.57
C GLY A 175 5.03 -17.81 -1.84
N TRP A 176 5.01 -16.93 -2.86
CA TRP A 176 4.38 -17.19 -4.15
C TRP A 176 4.96 -18.42 -4.84
N TYR A 177 6.28 -18.54 -4.92
CA TYR A 177 6.92 -19.73 -5.49
C TYR A 177 6.66 -21.00 -4.70
N LEU A 178 6.59 -20.91 -3.37
CA LEU A 178 6.18 -22.06 -2.56
C LEU A 178 4.74 -22.49 -2.86
N GLN A 179 3.82 -21.57 -3.15
CA GLN A 179 2.47 -21.95 -3.59
C GLN A 179 2.50 -22.66 -4.95
N GLN A 180 3.33 -22.17 -5.89
CA GLN A 180 3.50 -22.84 -7.18
C GLN A 180 4.13 -24.24 -7.01
N LEU A 181 5.10 -24.39 -6.12
CA LEU A 181 5.67 -25.68 -5.73
C LEU A 181 4.61 -26.59 -5.12
N ALA A 182 3.76 -26.08 -4.21
CA ALA A 182 2.67 -26.85 -3.63
C ALA A 182 1.70 -27.35 -4.71
N ARG A 183 1.39 -26.53 -5.73
CA ARG A 183 0.60 -26.93 -6.90
C ARG A 183 1.27 -28.07 -7.66
N TYR A 184 2.57 -27.99 -7.93
CA TYR A 184 3.30 -29.04 -8.64
C TYR A 184 3.41 -30.35 -7.85
N THR A 185 3.48 -30.27 -6.52
CA THR A 185 3.54 -31.44 -5.63
C THR A 185 2.17 -32.09 -5.43
N TYR A 186 1.06 -31.40 -5.69
CA TYR A 186 -0.28 -31.90 -5.40
C TYR A 186 -0.62 -33.25 -6.06
N PRO A 187 -0.32 -33.49 -7.37
CA PRO A 187 -0.61 -34.77 -8.01
C PRO A 187 0.19 -35.95 -7.45
N THR A 188 1.37 -35.71 -6.86
CA THR A 188 2.25 -36.76 -6.32
C THR A 188 2.04 -36.99 -4.82
N SER A 189 1.80 -35.92 -4.05
CA SER A 189 1.57 -36.00 -2.60
C SER A 189 0.74 -34.82 -2.10
N ILE A 190 -0.53 -35.08 -1.80
CA ILE A 190 -1.44 -34.09 -1.18
C ILE A 190 -0.91 -33.64 0.19
N ALA A 191 -0.36 -34.56 0.98
CA ALA A 191 0.13 -34.25 2.32
C ALA A 191 1.32 -33.28 2.29
N GLU A 192 2.28 -33.50 1.39
CA GLU A 192 3.43 -32.60 1.23
C GLU A 192 3.01 -31.28 0.59
N SER A 193 2.11 -31.29 -0.40
CA SER A 193 1.51 -30.08 -0.97
C SER A 193 0.88 -29.18 0.10
N ILE A 194 0.09 -29.73 1.02
CA ILE A 194 -0.51 -28.98 2.13
C ILE A 194 0.57 -28.39 3.06
N LYS A 195 1.63 -29.15 3.34
CA LYS A 195 2.74 -28.68 4.18
C LYS A 195 3.50 -27.52 3.53
N ILE A 196 3.77 -27.61 2.23
CA ILE A 196 4.39 -26.53 1.44
C ILE A 196 3.45 -25.32 1.40
N GLN A 197 2.15 -25.50 1.16
CA GLN A 197 1.17 -24.42 1.15
C GLN A 197 1.07 -23.71 2.51
N LYS A 198 1.18 -24.43 3.63
CA LYS A 198 1.28 -23.83 4.96
C LYS A 198 2.51 -22.93 5.09
N SER A 199 3.66 -23.39 4.60
CA SER A 199 4.89 -22.59 4.60
C SER A 199 4.75 -21.34 3.72
N SER A 200 4.17 -21.51 2.52
CA SER A 200 3.84 -20.43 1.59
C SER A 200 2.95 -19.36 2.24
N PHE A 201 1.83 -19.76 2.84
CA PHE A 201 0.88 -18.85 3.47
C PHE A 201 1.47 -18.13 4.69
N LYS A 202 2.32 -18.80 5.48
CA LYS A 202 3.01 -18.16 6.62
C LYS A 202 3.95 -17.04 6.18
N LYS A 203 4.55 -17.16 4.99
CA LYS A 203 5.38 -16.11 4.40
C LYS A 203 4.56 -15.02 3.73
N ASN A 204 3.41 -15.38 3.17
CA ASN A 204 2.54 -14.47 2.45
C ASN A 204 1.06 -14.81 2.70
N THR A 205 0.43 -14.08 3.62
CA THR A 205 -0.96 -14.30 4.01
C THR A 205 -1.98 -13.88 2.95
N GLN A 206 -1.52 -13.26 1.85
CA GLN A 206 -2.36 -12.95 0.70
C GLN A 206 -2.62 -14.17 -0.18
N LEU A 207 -1.88 -15.26 0.04
CA LEU A 207 -1.97 -16.49 -0.72
C LEU A 207 -3.15 -17.38 -0.32
N LEU A 208 -3.32 -18.52 -1.00
CA LEU A 208 -4.39 -19.45 -0.71
C LEU A 208 -4.25 -20.01 0.72
N LYS A 209 -5.34 -19.90 1.49
CA LYS A 209 -5.39 -20.40 2.86
C LYS A 209 -5.33 -21.94 2.83
N PRO A 210 -4.33 -22.60 3.45
CA PRO A 210 -4.33 -24.05 3.62
C PRO A 210 -5.56 -24.52 4.40
N SER A 211 -6.03 -25.73 4.09
CA SER A 211 -7.23 -26.34 4.68
C SER A 211 -7.13 -26.61 6.19
N THR A 212 -5.93 -26.61 6.77
CA THR A 212 -5.69 -26.86 8.20
C THR A 212 -4.51 -26.03 8.72
N GLY A 213 -4.43 -25.81 10.03
CA GLY A 213 -3.18 -25.44 10.74
C GLY A 213 -2.69 -24.00 10.58
N ILE A 214 -3.58 -23.02 10.56
CA ILE A 214 -3.23 -21.61 10.74
C ILE A 214 -3.79 -21.16 12.08
N ASP A 215 -2.90 -20.93 13.03
CA ASP A 215 -3.23 -20.34 14.32
C ASP A 215 -3.05 -18.82 14.26
N TYR A 216 -3.93 -18.10 14.96
CA TYR A 216 -3.80 -16.66 15.11
C TYR A 216 -2.66 -16.33 16.09
N THR A 217 -1.75 -15.45 15.68
CA THR A 217 -0.74 -14.87 16.57
C THR A 217 -1.26 -13.54 17.11
N LYS A 218 -1.59 -13.52 18.40
CA LYS A 218 -2.02 -12.32 19.11
C LYS A 218 -0.93 -11.25 19.08
N ILE A 219 -1.34 -10.00 18.89
CA ILE A 219 -0.45 -8.86 19.05
C ILE A 219 -0.46 -8.42 20.50
N SER A 220 0.69 -8.03 21.02
CA SER A 220 0.82 -7.47 22.37
C SER A 220 1.77 -6.29 22.30
N TYR A 221 1.60 -5.35 23.22
CA TYR A 221 2.50 -4.23 23.36
C TYR A 221 3.86 -4.71 23.89
N ILE A 222 4.93 -4.39 23.16
CA ILE A 222 6.30 -4.59 23.64
C ILE A 222 6.73 -3.25 24.27
N HIS A 223 6.88 -3.26 25.60
CA HIS A 223 7.12 -2.09 26.47
C HIS A 223 8.51 -1.45 26.23
N GLN A 224 8.72 -0.83 25.06
CA GLN A 224 9.79 0.13 24.72
C GLN A 224 9.73 0.62 23.26
N ASP A 225 8.79 0.14 22.45
CA ASP A 225 8.97 0.13 21.00
C ASP A 225 8.20 1.16 20.17
N ARG A 226 7.25 1.96 20.69
CA ARG A 226 6.45 2.83 19.79
C ARG A 226 7.31 3.83 19.00
N LEU A 227 8.13 4.63 19.69
CA LEU A 227 9.00 5.62 19.02
C LEU A 227 10.07 4.93 18.15
N ASN A 228 10.58 3.79 18.61
CA ASN A 228 11.52 2.96 17.85
C ASN A 228 10.88 2.37 16.57
N ASN A 229 9.61 1.98 16.63
CA ASN A 229 8.81 1.51 15.50
C ASN A 229 8.60 2.63 14.49
N ILE A 230 8.31 3.86 14.95
CA ILE A 230 8.20 5.03 14.07
C ILE A 230 9.54 5.26 13.34
N ARG A 231 10.68 5.25 14.06
CA ARG A 231 12.00 5.37 13.42
C ARG A 231 12.26 4.24 12.42
N THR A 232 11.96 3.01 12.80
CA THR A 232 12.10 1.84 11.93
C THR A 232 11.22 1.95 10.69
N TYR A 233 10.02 2.53 10.81
CA TYR A 233 9.16 2.83 9.69
C TYR A 233 9.77 3.91 8.79
N MET A 234 10.28 5.00 9.37
CA MET A 234 10.90 6.11 8.63
C MET A 234 12.17 5.69 7.88
N ARG A 235 12.96 4.77 8.44
CA ARG A 235 14.17 4.19 7.82
C ARG A 235 13.93 3.42 6.52
N LYS A 236 12.68 3.15 6.16
CA LYS A 236 12.32 2.55 4.87
C LYS A 236 12.49 3.52 3.70
N PHE A 237 12.64 4.81 3.97
CA PHE A 237 12.70 5.88 2.97
C PHE A 237 14.09 6.53 2.96
N SER A 238 14.57 6.92 1.78
CA SER A 238 15.88 7.58 1.65
C SER A 238 15.91 8.97 2.29
N ASP A 239 14.81 9.69 2.18
CA ASP A 239 14.71 11.09 2.59
C ASP A 239 13.26 11.50 2.89
N TYR A 240 13.11 12.72 3.40
CA TYR A 240 11.82 13.33 3.72
C TYR A 240 10.87 13.36 2.51
N SER A 241 11.36 13.62 1.31
CA SER A 241 10.51 13.75 0.12
C SER A 241 9.90 12.40 -0.24
N GLU A 242 10.67 11.32 -0.18
CA GLU A 242 10.16 9.97 -0.40
C GLU A 242 9.15 9.54 0.68
N LEU A 243 9.46 9.80 1.96
CA LEU A 243 8.52 9.56 3.07
C LEU A 243 7.21 10.34 2.84
N PHE A 244 7.30 11.62 2.55
CA PHE A 244 6.14 12.49 2.35
C PHE A 244 5.27 12.04 1.17
N LEU A 245 5.88 11.64 0.05
CA LEU A 245 5.15 11.09 -1.10
C LEU A 245 4.46 9.77 -0.74
N SER A 246 5.16 8.88 -0.05
CA SER A 246 4.62 7.58 0.37
C SER A 246 3.43 7.74 1.30
N VAL A 247 3.56 8.57 2.34
CA VAL A 247 2.47 8.82 3.29
C VAL A 247 1.28 9.49 2.60
N ASN A 248 1.49 10.44 1.69
CA ASN A 248 0.35 11.03 0.95
C ASN A 248 -0.40 9.99 0.10
N ALA A 249 0.31 9.09 -0.59
CA ALA A 249 -0.33 8.00 -1.33
C ALA A 249 -1.11 7.06 -0.40
N THR A 250 -0.56 6.70 0.76
CA THR A 250 -1.26 5.92 1.80
C THR A 250 -2.52 6.65 2.26
N LEU A 251 -2.44 7.95 2.57
CA LEU A 251 -3.59 8.73 3.03
C LEU A 251 -4.64 8.93 1.93
N ASP A 252 -4.27 8.99 0.66
CA ASP A 252 -5.21 9.02 -0.46
C ASP A 252 -6.01 7.71 -0.55
N ASN A 253 -5.34 6.57 -0.38
CA ASN A 253 -5.99 5.26 -0.27
C ASN A 253 -6.85 5.10 0.99
N LEU A 254 -6.57 5.86 2.06
CA LEU A 254 -7.42 5.95 3.25
C LEU A 254 -8.58 6.96 3.03
N SER A 255 -9.40 6.74 2.00
CA SER A 255 -10.54 7.59 1.66
C SER A 255 -11.80 6.77 1.35
N PHE A 256 -12.97 7.33 1.63
CA PHE A 256 -14.24 6.73 1.17
C PHE A 256 -14.30 6.68 -0.36
N GLY A 257 -14.87 5.60 -0.89
CA GLY A 257 -14.89 5.29 -2.32
C GLY A 257 -13.66 4.53 -2.82
N ILE A 258 -12.65 4.30 -1.98
CA ILE A 258 -11.52 3.41 -2.27
C ILE A 258 -11.90 1.97 -1.96
N GLU A 259 -11.43 1.05 -2.81
CA GLU A 259 -11.62 -0.39 -2.66
C GLU A 259 -11.23 -0.86 -1.26
N ALA A 260 -12.06 -1.73 -0.66
CA ALA A 260 -11.90 -2.17 0.73
C ALA A 260 -10.48 -2.69 1.03
N THR A 261 -9.91 -3.51 0.14
CA THR A 261 -8.57 -4.07 0.36
C THR A 261 -7.49 -2.99 0.46
N LYS A 262 -7.56 -1.96 -0.42
CA LYS A 262 -6.62 -0.83 -0.44
C LYS A 262 -6.82 0.07 0.78
N PHE A 263 -8.07 0.34 1.15
CA PHE A 263 -8.41 1.14 2.32
C PHE A 263 -7.87 0.50 3.60
N GLU A 264 -8.14 -0.78 3.82
CA GLU A 264 -7.66 -1.53 4.99
C GLU A 264 -6.13 -1.68 5.01
N ALA A 265 -5.49 -1.81 3.83
CA ALA A 265 -4.03 -1.80 3.72
C ALA A 265 -3.46 -0.45 4.15
N ALA A 266 -4.07 0.66 3.69
CA ALA A 266 -3.67 2.00 4.08
C ALA A 266 -3.89 2.25 5.57
N LEU A 267 -4.99 1.76 6.13
CA LEU A 267 -5.23 1.83 7.57
C LEU A 267 -4.18 1.01 8.34
N LYS A 268 -3.80 -0.18 7.86
CA LYS A 268 -2.72 -0.95 8.47
C LYS A 268 -1.40 -0.17 8.48
N ASP A 269 -1.06 0.42 7.34
CA ASP A 269 0.17 1.19 7.13
C ASP A 269 0.21 2.46 7.98
N VAL A 270 -0.91 3.17 8.13
CA VAL A 270 -1.04 4.30 9.07
C VAL A 270 -0.80 3.86 10.52
N GLY A 271 -1.33 2.72 10.94
CA GLY A 271 -1.04 2.18 12.27
C GLY A 271 0.46 1.97 12.48
N ALA A 272 1.14 1.38 11.50
CA ALA A 272 2.60 1.15 11.55
C ALA A 272 3.40 2.46 11.50
N LEU A 273 2.97 3.44 10.70
CA LEU A 273 3.56 4.78 10.64
C LEU A 273 3.52 5.48 12.00
N LEU A 274 2.43 5.30 12.75
CA LEU A 274 2.25 5.85 14.10
C LEU A 274 2.91 5.00 15.19
N GLY A 275 3.69 3.98 14.81
CA GLY A 275 4.45 3.12 15.72
C GLY A 275 3.63 2.02 16.40
N TYR A 276 2.38 1.83 16.01
CA TYR A 276 1.51 0.78 16.55
C TYR A 276 1.79 -0.57 15.89
N VAL A 277 1.60 -1.64 16.65
CA VAL A 277 1.55 -2.98 16.06
C VAL A 277 0.21 -3.12 15.35
N SER A 278 0.24 -3.30 14.03
CA SER A 278 -0.93 -3.17 13.17
C SER A 278 -1.12 -4.43 12.32
N GLN A 279 -2.32 -5.02 12.37
CA GLN A 279 -2.70 -6.25 11.66
C GLN A 279 -4.01 -6.08 10.89
N ARG A 280 -4.24 -6.99 9.93
CA ARG A 280 -5.54 -7.19 9.28
C ARG A 280 -6.05 -8.63 9.51
N PRO A 281 -6.61 -8.95 10.68
CA PRO A 281 -7.00 -10.32 11.02
C PRO A 281 -7.89 -11.00 9.98
N ASP A 282 -8.93 -10.32 9.47
CA ASP A 282 -9.77 -10.92 8.42
C ASP A 282 -8.97 -11.26 7.17
N LYS A 283 -8.08 -10.38 6.72
CA LYS A 283 -7.21 -10.67 5.56
C LYS A 283 -6.21 -11.79 5.85
N GLU A 284 -5.59 -11.78 7.04
CA GLU A 284 -4.45 -12.61 7.41
C GLU A 284 -4.84 -14.03 7.83
N ILE A 285 -6.00 -14.21 8.47
CA ILE A 285 -6.47 -15.50 8.96
C ILE A 285 -7.92 -15.83 8.58
N ARG A 286 -8.61 -14.96 7.82
CA ARG A 286 -10.02 -15.11 7.42
C ARG A 286 -10.97 -15.18 8.61
N LYS A 287 -10.63 -14.44 9.68
CA LYS A 287 -11.39 -14.33 10.93
C LYS A 287 -10.95 -13.07 11.70
N GLY A 288 -11.89 -12.41 12.35
CA GLY A 288 -11.63 -11.23 13.18
C GLY A 288 -11.90 -9.93 12.43
N PRO A 289 -11.54 -8.77 13.00
CA PRO A 289 -11.80 -7.47 12.41
C PRO A 289 -10.99 -7.21 11.14
N ASP A 290 -11.42 -6.21 10.36
CA ASP A 290 -10.71 -5.77 9.16
C ASP A 290 -9.31 -5.23 9.50
N ASN A 291 -9.21 -4.42 10.55
CA ASN A 291 -7.95 -3.95 11.11
C ASN A 291 -7.95 -4.00 12.64
N LEU A 292 -6.77 -4.27 13.20
CA LEU A 292 -6.52 -4.22 14.64
C LEU A 292 -5.17 -3.55 14.90
N TRP A 293 -5.17 -2.51 15.72
CA TRP A 293 -3.95 -1.86 16.20
C TRP A 293 -3.76 -2.13 17.69
N CYS A 294 -2.52 -2.26 18.12
CA CYS A 294 -2.13 -2.29 19.54
C CYS A 294 -1.17 -1.14 19.83
N GLY A 295 -1.62 -0.24 20.69
CA GLY A 295 -0.86 0.91 21.20
C GLY A 295 -0.24 0.65 22.57
N SER A 296 0.15 1.73 23.24
CA SER A 296 0.75 1.68 24.57
C SER A 296 -0.16 1.00 25.59
N ASN A 297 0.43 0.29 26.56
CA ASN A 297 -0.27 -0.37 27.67
C ASN A 297 -1.35 -1.38 27.21
N ASP A 298 -1.12 -2.07 26.09
CA ASP A 298 -2.10 -3.01 25.51
C ASP A 298 -3.48 -2.36 25.29
N HIS A 299 -3.50 -1.08 24.90
CA HIS A 299 -4.72 -0.43 24.43
C HIS A 299 -4.92 -0.71 22.94
N TYR A 300 -5.97 -1.46 22.62
CA TYR A 300 -6.27 -1.89 21.27
C TYR A 300 -7.26 -0.94 20.58
N LEU A 301 -7.08 -0.71 19.28
CA LEU A 301 -8.08 -0.06 18.43
C LEU A 301 -8.55 -1.09 17.39
N LEU A 302 -9.84 -1.44 17.44
CA LEU A 302 -10.48 -2.39 16.54
C LEU A 302 -11.30 -1.65 15.50
N PHE A 303 -11.14 -2.01 14.22
CA PHE A 303 -11.82 -1.33 13.12
C PHE A 303 -12.63 -2.29 12.24
N GLU A 304 -13.88 -1.90 11.97
CA GLU A 304 -14.73 -2.41 10.89
C GLU A 304 -14.82 -1.35 9.79
N CYS A 305 -14.47 -1.69 8.56
CA CYS A 305 -14.34 -0.76 7.45
C CYS A 305 -15.46 -0.96 6.41
N LYS A 306 -16.18 0.13 6.12
CA LYS A 306 -17.17 0.20 5.03
C LYS A 306 -16.81 1.35 4.11
N SER A 307 -15.61 1.29 3.51
CA SER A 307 -15.09 2.36 2.65
C SER A 307 -15.86 2.52 1.35
N GLU A 308 -16.46 1.44 0.83
CA GLU A 308 -17.13 1.40 -0.48
C GLU A 308 -18.62 1.79 -0.42
N VAL A 309 -19.18 2.06 0.76
CA VAL A 309 -20.60 2.45 0.84
C VAL A 309 -20.81 3.84 0.25
N SER A 310 -22.00 4.06 -0.32
CA SER A 310 -22.38 5.38 -0.83
C SER A 310 -22.26 6.46 0.24
N GLY A 311 -21.83 7.67 -0.15
CA GLY A 311 -21.86 8.85 0.72
C GLY A 311 -23.28 9.25 1.14
N THR A 312 -24.31 8.76 0.44
CA THR A 312 -25.74 9.00 0.75
C THR A 312 -26.38 7.89 1.59
N ARG A 313 -25.57 6.95 2.10
CA ARG A 313 -26.03 5.86 2.96
C ARG A 313 -26.83 6.43 4.12
N GLN A 314 -28.07 5.94 4.28
CA GLN A 314 -28.96 6.42 5.33
C GLN A 314 -28.60 5.79 6.68
N GLU A 315 -28.43 4.46 6.69
CA GLU A 315 -28.36 3.68 7.93
C GLU A 315 -27.29 2.59 7.86
N ILE A 316 -26.69 2.28 9.01
CA ILE A 316 -25.94 1.06 9.28
C ILE A 316 -26.99 -0.06 9.41
N THR A 317 -26.88 -1.07 8.57
CA THR A 317 -27.84 -2.19 8.52
C THR A 317 -27.61 -3.16 9.67
N LYS A 318 -28.67 -3.93 9.99
CA LYS A 318 -28.59 -5.09 10.88
C LYS A 318 -27.44 -6.04 10.55
N HIS A 319 -27.15 -6.26 9.26
CA HIS A 319 -26.07 -7.14 8.84
C HIS A 319 -24.68 -6.59 9.21
N GLU A 320 -24.43 -5.30 8.93
CA GLU A 320 -23.16 -4.63 9.28
C GLU A 320 -22.99 -4.54 10.80
N ALA A 321 -24.07 -4.28 11.56
CA ALA A 321 -24.04 -4.33 13.02
C ALA A 321 -23.70 -5.74 13.54
N GLY A 322 -24.27 -6.78 12.92
CA GLY A 322 -23.94 -8.17 13.21
C GLY A 322 -22.49 -8.54 12.93
N GLN A 323 -21.90 -8.03 11.84
CA GLN A 323 -20.48 -8.19 11.53
C GLN A 323 -19.60 -7.60 12.63
N MET A 324 -19.86 -6.35 13.04
CA MET A 324 -19.15 -5.72 14.14
C MET A 324 -19.27 -6.51 15.45
N ASN A 325 -20.47 -7.02 15.78
CA ASN A 325 -20.66 -7.84 16.98
C ASN A 325 -19.83 -9.13 16.94
N ASN A 326 -19.73 -9.79 15.78
CA ASN A 326 -18.87 -10.96 15.61
C ASN A 326 -17.39 -10.61 15.81
N HIS A 327 -16.94 -9.45 15.35
CA HIS A 327 -15.56 -8.99 15.54
C HIS A 327 -15.26 -8.69 17.01
N CYS A 328 -16.23 -8.11 17.73
CA CYS A 328 -16.11 -7.93 19.18
C CYS A 328 -16.00 -9.26 19.92
N ALA A 329 -16.87 -10.23 19.61
CA ALA A 329 -16.83 -11.55 20.23
C ALA A 329 -15.52 -12.30 19.92
N TRP A 330 -15.02 -12.18 18.69
CA TRP A 330 -13.71 -12.71 18.32
C TRP A 330 -12.59 -12.07 19.14
N PHE A 331 -12.62 -10.75 19.31
CA PHE A 331 -11.61 -10.06 20.10
C PHE A 331 -11.62 -10.53 21.56
N GLU A 332 -12.79 -10.71 22.17
CA GLU A 332 -12.90 -11.22 23.55
C GLU A 332 -12.44 -12.68 23.69
N ASP A 333 -12.74 -13.54 22.72
CA ASP A 333 -12.24 -14.91 22.65
C ASP A 333 -10.71 -14.97 22.60
N GLN A 334 -10.09 -14.04 21.85
CA GLN A 334 -8.65 -13.99 21.70
C GLN A 334 -7.94 -13.23 22.85
N TYR A 335 -8.45 -12.09 23.29
CA TYR A 335 -7.74 -11.20 24.22
C TYR A 335 -8.32 -11.22 25.64
N GLY A 336 -9.47 -11.85 25.84
CA GLY A 336 -10.21 -11.86 27.08
C GLY A 336 -11.21 -10.70 27.17
N PRO A 337 -12.27 -10.84 27.99
CA PRO A 337 -13.37 -9.87 28.07
C PRO A 337 -12.98 -8.53 28.70
N ASN A 338 -11.85 -8.48 29.42
CA ASN A 338 -11.39 -7.29 30.15
C ASN A 338 -10.26 -6.54 29.42
N ALA A 339 -9.91 -6.95 28.20
CA ALA A 339 -8.88 -6.26 27.42
C ALA A 339 -9.35 -4.84 27.05
N ASN A 340 -8.44 -3.86 27.17
CA ASN A 340 -8.74 -2.46 26.90
C ASN A 340 -8.82 -2.21 25.39
N VAL A 341 -10.01 -1.94 24.87
CA VAL A 341 -10.22 -1.78 23.41
C VAL A 341 -11.27 -0.73 23.06
N ASP A 342 -10.89 0.20 22.20
CA ASP A 342 -11.83 1.08 21.49
C ASP A 342 -12.28 0.39 20.19
N ARG A 343 -13.59 0.43 19.91
CA ARG A 343 -14.21 -0.24 18.76
C ARG A 343 -14.79 0.80 17.81
N PHE A 344 -14.28 0.82 16.58
CA PHE A 344 -14.65 1.80 15.57
C PHE A 344 -15.29 1.15 14.35
N MET A 345 -16.39 1.73 13.87
CA MET A 345 -16.91 1.44 12.53
C MET A 345 -16.65 2.65 11.64
N ILE A 346 -15.88 2.45 10.56
CA ILE A 346 -15.60 3.46 9.55
C ILE A 346 -16.66 3.35 8.46
N ILE A 347 -17.67 4.23 8.51
CA ILE A 347 -18.82 4.20 7.61
C ILE A 347 -19.37 5.63 7.42
N SER A 348 -20.01 5.91 6.28
CA SER A 348 -20.45 7.27 5.91
C SER A 348 -21.62 7.82 6.74
N THR A 349 -22.39 6.95 7.40
CA THR A 349 -23.52 7.31 8.27
C THR A 349 -23.23 7.00 9.72
N LYS A 350 -23.90 7.67 10.65
CA LYS A 350 -23.89 7.32 12.08
C LYS A 350 -25.21 6.76 12.58
N THR A 351 -26.21 6.65 11.71
CA THR A 351 -27.54 6.19 12.08
C THR A 351 -27.54 4.67 12.04
N LEU A 352 -27.69 4.02 13.19
CA LEU A 352 -27.95 2.59 13.27
C LEU A 352 -29.43 2.32 12.97
N SER A 353 -29.69 1.35 12.08
CA SER A 353 -31.06 0.95 11.73
C SER A 353 -31.82 0.48 12.96
N TYR A 354 -33.14 0.71 12.97
CA TYR A 354 -34.03 0.21 14.04
C TYR A 354 -33.96 -1.31 14.27
N GLU A 355 -33.58 -2.08 13.24
CA GLU A 355 -33.48 -3.55 13.30
C GLU A 355 -32.11 -4.06 13.77
N GLY A 356 -31.15 -3.17 14.00
CA GLY A 356 -29.76 -3.50 14.33
C GLY A 356 -29.40 -3.04 15.73
N ASP A 357 -28.53 -3.81 16.38
CA ASP A 357 -28.03 -3.51 17.72
C ASP A 357 -26.53 -3.81 17.79
N PHE A 358 -25.79 -2.96 18.50
CA PHE A 358 -24.41 -3.24 18.89
C PHE A 358 -24.39 -3.86 20.30
N THR A 359 -23.66 -4.96 20.47
CA THR A 359 -23.50 -5.60 21.79
C THR A 359 -22.47 -4.91 22.67
N HIS A 360 -21.68 -4.00 22.10
CA HIS A 360 -20.61 -3.27 22.77
C HIS A 360 -20.69 -1.78 22.45
N LYS A 361 -19.94 -0.96 23.19
CA LYS A 361 -19.74 0.44 22.84
C LYS A 361 -18.94 0.52 21.53
N VAL A 362 -19.57 1.04 20.49
CA VAL A 362 -18.99 1.26 19.16
C VAL A 362 -19.08 2.74 18.84
N LYS A 363 -18.00 3.33 18.32
CA LYS A 363 -17.99 4.70 17.80
C LYS A 363 -17.83 4.70 16.28
N ILE A 364 -18.28 5.77 15.64
CA ILE A 364 -18.32 5.89 14.19
C ILE A 364 -17.26 6.87 13.71
N ILE A 365 -16.51 6.49 12.67
CA ILE A 365 -15.59 7.37 11.95
C ILE A 365 -16.19 7.70 10.59
N ARG A 366 -16.79 8.89 10.48
CA ARG A 366 -17.38 9.43 9.24
C ARG A 366 -16.34 10.18 8.39
N PRO A 367 -16.64 10.52 7.11
CA PRO A 367 -15.72 11.22 6.21
C PRO A 367 -15.04 12.44 6.81
N ASN A 368 -15.77 13.27 7.56
CA ASN A 368 -15.20 14.47 8.19
C ASN A 368 -14.18 14.12 9.29
N LYS A 369 -14.47 13.11 10.12
CA LYS A 369 -13.56 12.67 11.19
C LYS A 369 -12.33 11.98 10.62
N LEU A 370 -12.50 11.16 9.58
CA LEU A 370 -11.39 10.54 8.84
C LEU A 370 -10.50 11.61 8.19
N LYS A 371 -11.10 12.66 7.62
CA LYS A 371 -10.34 13.80 7.07
C LYS A 371 -9.50 14.49 8.14
N ILE A 372 -10.06 14.74 9.33
CA ILE A 372 -9.31 15.35 10.44
C ILE A 372 -8.11 14.48 10.83
N LEU A 373 -8.28 13.16 10.96
CA LEU A 373 -7.16 12.23 11.22
C LEU A 373 -6.08 12.36 10.14
N LYS A 374 -6.46 12.35 8.86
CA LYS A 374 -5.53 12.51 7.74
C LYS A 374 -4.79 13.84 7.79
N ASP A 375 -5.49 14.92 8.11
CA ASP A 375 -4.90 16.26 8.18
C ASP A 375 -3.90 16.35 9.34
N GLN A 376 -4.16 15.70 10.49
CA GLN A 376 -3.23 15.61 11.60
C GLN A 376 -1.98 14.79 11.26
N ILE A 377 -2.15 13.65 10.59
CA ILE A 377 -1.01 12.85 10.10
C ILE A 377 -0.18 13.67 9.11
N LYS A 378 -0.82 14.39 8.18
CA LYS A 378 -0.10 15.29 7.24
C LYS A 378 0.63 16.41 7.98
N GLY A 379 0.05 16.95 9.05
CA GLY A 379 0.70 17.92 9.93
C GLY A 379 1.95 17.34 10.55
N PHE A 380 1.82 16.19 11.23
CA PHE A 380 2.92 15.48 11.86
C PHE A 380 4.07 15.22 10.91
N ILE A 381 3.81 14.71 9.70
CA ILE A 381 4.88 14.48 8.72
C ILE A 381 5.57 15.79 8.34
N LYS A 382 4.85 16.90 8.15
CA LYS A 382 5.45 18.19 7.78
C LYS A 382 6.45 18.70 8.82
N GLU A 383 6.19 18.46 10.11
CA GLU A 383 7.11 18.84 11.19
C GLU A 383 8.46 18.11 11.10
N LEU A 384 8.52 16.97 10.42
CA LEU A 384 9.75 16.20 10.23
C LEU A 384 10.67 16.79 9.14
N LYS A 385 10.19 17.73 8.32
CA LYS A 385 10.94 18.31 7.18
C LYS A 385 12.31 18.89 7.54
N PRO A 386 12.49 19.59 8.68
CA PRO A 386 13.79 20.17 9.04
C PRO A 386 14.83 19.15 9.50
N PHE A 387 14.43 17.89 9.75
CA PHE A 387 15.27 16.88 10.39
C PHE A 387 15.76 15.84 9.40
N SER A 388 16.95 15.30 9.66
CA SER A 388 17.34 14.01 9.11
C SER A 388 16.49 12.92 9.77
N LEU A 389 15.92 12.00 8.98
CA LEU A 389 14.97 10.99 9.48
C LEU A 389 15.57 10.11 10.59
N ASP A 390 16.88 9.90 10.58
CA ASP A 390 17.61 9.09 11.55
C ASP A 390 18.02 9.84 12.83
N GLU A 391 17.91 11.17 12.85
CA GLU A 391 18.46 12.01 13.92
C GLU A 391 17.38 12.62 14.82
N ILE A 392 16.11 12.23 14.65
CA ILE A 392 15.00 12.78 15.45
C ILE A 392 14.99 12.15 16.85
N SER A 393 15.10 12.99 17.88
CA SER A 393 15.08 12.58 19.28
C SER A 393 13.71 12.04 19.70
N ASP A 394 13.69 11.25 20.79
CA ASP A 394 12.44 10.73 21.35
C ASP A 394 11.51 11.86 21.80
N ASP A 395 12.08 12.86 22.47
CA ASP A 395 11.33 14.02 22.98
C ASP A 395 10.66 14.80 21.84
N THR A 396 11.38 15.05 20.74
CA THR A 396 10.83 15.74 19.57
C THR A 396 9.72 14.94 18.90
N LEU A 397 9.93 13.62 18.69
CA LEU A 397 8.88 12.76 18.11
C LEU A 397 7.64 12.73 19.00
N HIS A 398 7.82 12.62 20.31
CA HIS A 398 6.72 12.60 21.27
C HIS A 398 5.96 13.93 21.31
N GLU A 399 6.68 15.06 21.27
CA GLU A 399 6.09 16.40 21.20
C GLU A 399 5.23 16.55 19.95
N PHE A 400 5.73 16.16 18.77
CA PHE A 400 4.97 16.25 17.52
C PHE A 400 3.76 15.32 17.49
N LEU A 401 3.86 14.10 18.03
CA LEU A 401 2.70 13.20 18.15
C LEU A 401 1.62 13.79 19.03
N THR A 402 2.01 14.44 20.14
CA THR A 402 1.10 15.08 21.07
C THR A 402 0.47 16.35 20.47
N LEU A 403 1.28 17.18 19.81
CA LEU A 403 0.83 18.39 19.11
C LEU A 403 -0.25 18.08 18.07
N HIS A 404 -0.12 16.95 17.37
CA HIS A 404 -1.05 16.52 16.34
C HIS A 404 -2.15 15.57 16.84
N HIS A 405 -2.28 15.34 18.15
CA HIS A 405 -3.28 14.44 18.75
C HIS A 405 -3.25 13.02 18.17
N LEU A 406 -2.05 12.46 17.98
CA LEU A 406 -1.84 11.14 17.39
C LEU A 406 -1.47 10.09 18.45
N ASN A 407 -1.79 10.32 19.73
CA ASN A 407 -1.66 9.30 20.77
C ASN A 407 -2.91 8.44 20.84
N VAL A 408 -2.79 7.21 21.36
CA VAL A 408 -3.88 6.21 21.30
C VAL A 408 -5.12 6.70 22.06
N GLU A 409 -4.91 7.46 23.13
CA GLU A 409 -5.92 8.07 23.98
C GLU A 409 -6.74 9.13 23.26
N ASP A 410 -6.15 9.83 22.27
CA ASP A 410 -6.82 10.89 21.52
C ASP A 410 -7.83 10.33 20.50
N PHE A 411 -7.64 9.09 20.03
CA PHE A 411 -8.38 8.55 18.87
C PHE A 411 -9.89 8.52 19.09
N SER A 412 -10.30 8.02 20.25
CA SER A 412 -11.70 7.84 20.61
C SER A 412 -12.45 9.17 20.69
N GLU A 413 -11.79 10.27 21.09
CA GLU A 413 -12.41 11.59 21.25
C GLU A 413 -12.30 12.43 19.97
N GLN A 414 -11.11 12.49 19.37
CA GLN A 414 -10.83 13.39 18.26
C GLN A 414 -11.41 12.87 16.93
N TYR A 415 -11.27 11.58 16.67
CA TYR A 415 -11.50 11.00 15.34
C TYR A 415 -12.75 10.13 15.22
N SER A 416 -13.63 10.16 16.22
CA SER A 416 -14.88 9.42 16.14
C SER A 416 -16.05 10.19 16.76
N GLU A 417 -17.26 9.67 16.59
CA GLU A 417 -18.47 10.20 17.21
C GLU A 417 -19.41 9.05 17.61
N GLU A 418 -20.28 9.31 18.59
CA GLU A 418 -21.29 8.33 19.01
C GLU A 418 -22.31 8.10 17.88
N TYR A 419 -22.75 6.85 17.73
CA TYR A 419 -23.81 6.50 16.80
C TYR A 419 -25.17 6.98 17.31
N TYR A 420 -26.12 7.13 16.39
CA TYR A 420 -27.51 7.41 16.69
C TYR A 420 -28.34 6.16 16.37
N HIS A 421 -28.95 5.53 17.38
CA HIS A 421 -29.90 4.44 17.14
C HIS A 421 -31.25 5.04 16.75
N LYS A 422 -31.70 4.75 15.53
CA LYS A 422 -33.03 5.16 15.05
C LYS A 422 -34.14 4.53 15.89
N THR A 423 -34.92 5.36 16.56
CA THR A 423 -36.09 4.91 17.33
C THR A 423 -37.35 5.10 16.49
N ARG A 424 -37.79 4.02 15.83
CA ARG A 424 -39.00 3.88 15.00
C ARG A 424 -39.26 4.99 13.96
#